data_AF-A0A7S3GMR5-F1
#
_entry.id   AF-A0A7S3GMR5-F1
#
_cell.length_a   1.000
_cell.length_b   1.000
_cell.length_c   1.000
_cell.angle_alpha   90.00
_cell.angle_beta   90.00
_cell.angle_gamma   90.00
#
_symmetry.space_group_name_H-M   'P 1'
#
loop_
_entity.id
_entity.type
_entity.pdbx_description
1 polymer ?
#
loop_
_entity_poly.entity_id
_entity_poly.type
_entity_poly.pdbx_seq_one_letter_code
_entity_poly.pdbx_strand_id
1 'polypeptide(L)'
;GFQPIDIRALPRSIRRAEAMAGLIARSVSRRAFGAPVGARACAGWAQKAMPLKSPHEETEMFIQGRSNPVYPSPWNRWFPYEPVSSTPKMGPYQVQCSAKEVYHFCTCGESKTQPWCEAPGSKCAKVPEFAPRMYSPQHDGPKLMCGCKKAPDSFCNGTCAILYADVFPVATSAICFGGCFVFGVFSTWMMHP
;
A
#
# COMPACT_ATOMS: atom_id res chain seq x y z
N GLY A 1 -4.12 -26.04 -2.19
CA GLY A 1 -5.39 -26.67 -1.80
C GLY A 1 -5.26 -27.16 -0.38
N PHE A 2 -5.99 -26.55 0.56
CA PHE A 2 -6.02 -26.97 1.95
C PHE A 2 -7.34 -27.73 2.14
N GLN A 3 -7.27 -29.02 2.46
CA GLN A 3 -8.46 -29.83 2.72
C GLN A 3 -8.98 -29.52 4.13
N PRO A 4 -10.31 -29.41 4.35
CA PRO A 4 -10.87 -29.19 5.68
C PRO A 4 -10.69 -30.43 6.56
N ILE A 5 -10.27 -30.22 7.80
CA ILE A 5 -10.07 -31.29 8.79
C ILE A 5 -11.46 -31.78 9.27
N ASP A 6 -11.75 -33.07 9.12
CA ASP A 6 -12.98 -33.69 9.61
C ASP A 6 -12.94 -33.87 11.13
N ILE A 7 -13.66 -32.98 11.83
CA ILE A 7 -13.75 -32.90 13.28
C ILE A 7 -14.34 -34.20 13.89
N ARG A 8 -15.06 -35.01 13.11
CA ARG A 8 -15.62 -36.29 13.60
C ARG A 8 -14.57 -37.37 13.82
N ALA A 9 -13.39 -37.23 13.22
CA ALA A 9 -12.27 -38.16 13.35
C ALA A 9 -11.46 -37.96 14.65
N LEU A 10 -11.71 -36.92 15.44
CA LEU A 10 -10.96 -36.63 16.66
C LEU A 10 -11.36 -37.53 17.86
N PRO A 11 -10.41 -37.89 18.73
CA PRO A 11 -10.66 -38.76 19.88
C PRO A 11 -11.71 -38.16 20.84
N ARG A 12 -12.52 -39.03 21.48
CA ARG A 12 -13.70 -38.64 22.28
C ARG A 12 -13.38 -37.70 23.46
N SER A 13 -12.14 -37.67 23.94
CA SER A 13 -11.68 -36.76 25.00
C SER A 13 -11.68 -35.29 24.56
N ILE A 14 -11.30 -35.01 23.31
CA ILE A 14 -11.22 -33.65 22.76
C ILE A 14 -12.62 -33.12 22.44
N ARG A 15 -13.51 -33.97 21.91
CA ARG A 15 -14.92 -33.61 21.65
C ARG A 15 -15.70 -33.17 22.90
N ARG A 16 -15.32 -33.66 24.09
CA ARG A 16 -15.97 -33.28 25.36
C ARG A 16 -15.53 -31.91 25.89
N ALA A 17 -14.32 -31.47 25.56
CA ALA A 17 -13.82 -30.16 25.99
C ALA A 17 -14.54 -29.00 25.28
N GLU A 18 -14.83 -29.14 23.99
CA GLU A 18 -15.55 -28.11 23.21
C GLU A 18 -17.03 -27.98 23.62
N ALA A 19 -17.68 -29.10 23.98
CA ALA A 19 -19.07 -29.09 24.44
C ALA A 19 -19.26 -28.33 25.78
N MET A 20 -18.26 -28.36 26.66
CA MET A 20 -18.29 -27.63 27.93
C MET A 20 -17.97 -26.14 27.75
N ALA A 21 -17.08 -25.78 26.81
CA ALA A 21 -16.77 -24.39 26.48
C ALA A 21 -17.99 -23.65 25.87
N GLY A 22 -18.79 -24.33 25.05
CA GLY A 22 -20.02 -23.77 24.46
C GLY A 22 -21.14 -23.48 25.47
N LEU A 23 -21.16 -24.18 26.61
CA LEU A 23 -22.15 -23.97 27.68
C LEU A 23 -21.80 -22.76 28.57
N ILE A 24 -20.52 -22.48 28.79
CA ILE A 24 -20.07 -21.30 29.56
C ILE A 24 -20.29 -20.01 28.78
N ALA A 25 -20.14 -20.02 27.45
CA ALA A 25 -20.39 -18.85 26.61
C ALA A 25 -21.87 -18.42 26.56
N ARG A 26 -22.81 -19.33 26.86
CA ARG A 26 -24.26 -19.03 26.83
C ARG A 26 -24.82 -18.47 28.13
N SER A 27 -24.11 -18.57 29.26
CA SER A 27 -24.61 -18.10 30.57
C SER A 27 -24.32 -16.62 30.84
N VAL A 28 -23.44 -15.97 30.09
CA VAL A 28 -23.03 -14.56 30.32
C VAL A 28 -23.88 -13.54 29.52
N SER A 29 -24.72 -13.98 28.57
CA SER A 29 -25.44 -13.08 27.67
C SER A 29 -26.89 -12.72 28.08
N ARG A 30 -27.31 -13.04 29.32
CA ARG A 30 -28.65 -12.66 29.82
C ARG A 30 -28.61 -11.99 31.19
N ARG A 31 -27.99 -10.81 31.27
CA ARG A 31 -28.46 -9.78 32.19
C ARG A 31 -28.95 -8.60 31.36
N ALA A 32 -30.27 -8.59 31.22
CA ALA A 32 -31.06 -7.52 30.66
C ALA A 32 -30.75 -6.21 31.40
N PHE A 33 -30.17 -5.24 30.69
CA PHE A 33 -30.45 -3.85 30.98
C PHE A 33 -31.82 -3.54 30.39
N GLY A 34 -32.77 -3.17 31.25
CA GLY A 34 -34.11 -2.80 30.87
C GLY A 34 -34.10 -1.63 29.88
N ALA A 35 -34.91 -1.75 28.82
CA ALA A 35 -35.16 -0.64 27.91
C ALA A 35 -36.03 0.41 28.61
N PRO A 36 -35.69 1.71 28.57
CA PRO A 36 -36.62 2.74 29.00
C PRO A 36 -37.73 2.89 27.94
N VAL A 37 -38.96 2.95 28.44
CA VAL A 37 -40.16 3.28 27.68
C VAL A 37 -40.03 4.71 27.17
N GLY A 38 -39.89 4.92 25.84
CA GLY A 38 -39.91 6.29 25.29
C GLY A 38 -39.22 6.57 23.95
N ALA A 39 -38.67 5.59 23.23
CA ALA A 39 -37.85 5.86 22.03
C ALA A 39 -38.53 5.52 20.69
N ARG A 40 -39.81 5.86 20.48
CA ARG A 40 -40.51 5.59 19.20
C ARG A 40 -40.65 6.77 18.22
N ALA A 41 -40.08 7.95 18.49
CA ALA A 41 -40.36 9.14 17.67
C ALA A 41 -39.21 9.67 16.78
N CYS A 42 -37.98 9.15 16.86
CA CYS A 42 -36.84 9.69 16.07
C CYS A 42 -36.23 8.70 15.05
N ALA A 43 -36.89 7.57 14.77
CA ALA A 43 -36.33 6.50 13.93
C ALA A 43 -36.37 6.78 12.41
N GLY A 44 -36.93 7.90 11.95
CA GLY A 44 -37.17 8.15 10.51
C GLY A 44 -36.03 8.86 9.77
N TRP A 45 -35.20 9.67 10.44
CA TRP A 45 -34.15 10.47 9.77
C TRP A 45 -32.76 9.83 9.85
N ALA A 46 -32.54 8.91 10.80
CA ALA A 46 -31.24 8.26 10.99
C ALA A 46 -30.94 7.14 9.99
N GLN A 47 -31.96 6.60 9.30
CA GLN A 47 -31.80 5.43 8.42
C GLN A 47 -31.39 5.77 6.99
N LYS A 48 -31.25 7.07 6.65
CA LYS A 48 -30.79 7.52 5.32
C LYS A 48 -29.36 8.07 5.33
N ALA A 49 -28.67 8.06 6.47
CA ALA A 49 -27.24 8.25 6.50
C ALA A 49 -26.58 6.92 6.10
N MET A 50 -26.04 6.86 4.88
CA MET A 50 -25.11 5.80 4.51
C MET A 50 -24.01 5.74 5.58
N PRO A 51 -23.62 4.56 6.09
CA PRO A 51 -22.54 4.50 7.05
C PRO A 51 -21.30 5.09 6.38
N LEU A 52 -20.80 6.21 6.88
CA LEU A 52 -19.53 6.77 6.45
C LEU A 52 -18.48 5.72 6.72
N LYS A 53 -17.99 5.12 5.63
CA LYS A 53 -16.98 4.09 5.66
C LYS A 53 -15.71 4.69 6.29
N SER A 54 -15.04 3.94 7.16
CA SER A 54 -13.86 4.49 7.81
C SER A 54 -12.79 4.86 6.75
N PRO A 55 -12.04 5.95 6.91
CA PRO A 55 -11.03 6.42 5.94
C PRO A 55 -10.08 5.32 5.42
N HIS A 56 -9.75 4.37 6.29
CA HIS A 56 -8.87 3.25 5.95
C HIS A 56 -9.55 2.23 5.01
N GLU A 57 -10.84 1.97 5.23
CA GLU A 57 -11.60 0.98 4.48
C GLU A 57 -11.97 1.48 3.07
N GLU A 58 -12.00 2.79 2.84
CA GLU A 58 -12.10 3.38 1.48
C GLU A 58 -10.77 3.30 0.73
N THR A 59 -9.65 3.59 1.41
CA THR A 59 -8.30 3.47 0.82
C THR A 59 -8.02 2.05 0.35
N GLU A 60 -8.48 1.04 1.11
CA GLU A 60 -8.38 -0.38 0.75
C GLU A 60 -9.18 -0.74 -0.52
N MET A 61 -10.32 -0.07 -0.77
CA MET A 61 -11.12 -0.31 -1.97
C MET A 61 -10.41 0.12 -3.26
N PHE A 62 -9.68 1.24 -3.25
CA PHE A 62 -8.92 1.72 -4.42
C PHE A 62 -7.66 0.87 -4.72
N ILE A 63 -7.20 0.11 -3.72
CA ILE A 63 -6.08 -0.81 -3.81
C ILE A 63 -6.55 -2.20 -4.30
N GLN A 64 -7.84 -2.52 -4.14
CA GLN A 64 -8.42 -3.79 -4.58
C GLN A 64 -8.39 -3.91 -6.11
N GLY A 65 -7.71 -4.94 -6.62
CA GLY A 65 -7.59 -5.19 -8.07
C GLY A 65 -6.32 -4.62 -8.74
N ARG A 66 -5.41 -4.02 -7.97
CA ARG A 66 -4.07 -3.66 -8.43
C ARG A 66 -3.19 -4.90 -8.62
N SER A 67 -2.36 -4.90 -9.66
CA SER A 67 -1.40 -5.99 -9.89
C SER A 67 -0.07 -5.78 -9.18
N ASN A 68 0.31 -4.54 -8.92
CA ASN A 68 1.55 -4.18 -8.24
C ASN A 68 1.27 -3.70 -6.82
N PRO A 69 2.23 -3.85 -5.89
CA PRO A 69 2.03 -3.41 -4.51
C PRO A 69 1.84 -1.90 -4.46
N VAL A 70 0.98 -1.46 -3.54
CA VAL A 70 0.68 -0.04 -3.30
C VAL A 70 1.16 0.31 -1.91
N TYR A 71 1.96 1.37 -1.82
CA TYR A 71 2.42 1.91 -0.56
C TYR A 71 1.76 3.28 -0.34
N PRO A 72 0.68 3.34 0.47
CA PRO A 72 0.10 4.61 0.88
C PRO A 72 1.05 5.29 1.86
N SER A 73 1.21 6.60 1.70
CA SER A 73 2.00 7.40 2.64
C SER A 73 1.16 7.76 3.87
N PRO A 74 1.76 8.17 4.99
CA PRO A 74 1.01 8.68 6.14
C PRO A 74 0.05 9.83 5.80
N TRP A 75 0.32 10.58 4.72
CA TRP A 75 -0.58 11.62 4.17
C TRP A 75 -1.95 11.06 3.75
N ASN A 76 -1.96 9.87 3.14
CA ASN A 76 -3.18 9.22 2.67
C ASN A 76 -4.12 8.81 3.81
N ARG A 77 -3.64 8.76 5.07
CA ARG A 77 -4.50 8.57 6.24
C ARG A 77 -5.44 9.75 6.45
N TRP A 78 -4.98 10.97 6.14
CA TRP A 78 -5.74 12.20 6.27
C TRP A 78 -6.54 12.51 5.00
N PHE A 79 -6.04 12.06 3.85
CA PHE A 79 -6.66 12.26 2.53
C PHE A 79 -6.86 10.93 1.79
N PRO A 80 -7.90 10.14 2.15
CA PRO A 80 -8.14 8.81 1.58
C PRO A 80 -8.56 8.81 0.11
N TYR A 81 -9.13 9.92 -0.36
CA TYR A 81 -9.61 10.12 -1.72
C TYR A 81 -8.49 10.54 -2.69
N GLU A 82 -7.27 10.80 -2.20
CA GLU A 82 -6.16 11.06 -3.09
C GLU A 82 -5.69 9.76 -3.76
N PRO A 83 -5.54 9.76 -5.09
CA PRO A 83 -5.18 8.56 -5.83
C PRO A 83 -3.76 8.13 -5.48
N VAL A 84 -3.57 6.86 -5.13
CA VAL A 84 -2.25 6.29 -4.84
C VAL A 84 -1.75 5.49 -6.05
N SER A 85 -0.54 5.81 -6.50
CA SER A 85 0.14 5.07 -7.56
C SER A 85 0.65 3.72 -7.04
N SER A 86 0.62 2.69 -7.90
CA SER A 86 1.24 1.40 -7.61
C SER A 86 2.75 1.49 -7.80
N THR A 87 3.50 0.69 -7.05
CA THR A 87 4.98 0.67 -7.06
C THR A 87 5.47 -0.65 -7.64
N PRO A 88 5.71 -0.76 -8.96
CA PRO A 88 6.22 -1.98 -9.58
C PRO A 88 7.66 -2.31 -9.17
N LYS A 89 8.51 -1.29 -8.97
CA LYS A 89 9.92 -1.44 -8.60
C LYS A 89 10.36 -0.32 -7.67
N MET A 90 10.99 -0.68 -6.56
CA MET A 90 11.64 0.26 -5.62
C MET A 90 13.03 0.66 -6.13
N GLY A 91 13.06 1.39 -7.25
CA GLY A 91 14.30 1.85 -7.89
C GLY A 91 14.08 2.33 -9.33
N PRO A 92 15.12 2.86 -9.99
CA PRO A 92 15.01 3.33 -11.36
C PRO A 92 14.95 2.20 -12.40
N TYR A 93 14.41 2.53 -13.56
CA TYR A 93 14.56 1.79 -14.82
C TYR A 93 15.56 2.53 -15.70
N GLN A 94 16.62 1.84 -16.11
CA GLN A 94 17.55 2.37 -17.10
C GLN A 94 17.04 2.01 -18.48
N VAL A 95 16.74 3.03 -19.29
CA VAL A 95 16.23 2.87 -20.65
C VAL A 95 17.05 3.74 -21.60
N GLN A 96 17.30 3.25 -22.80
CA GLN A 96 17.85 4.07 -23.88
C GLN A 96 16.71 4.83 -24.53
N CYS A 97 16.84 6.15 -24.65
CA CYS A 97 15.86 6.98 -25.34
C CYS A 97 16.54 7.71 -26.50
N SER A 98 15.88 7.74 -27.65
CA SER A 98 16.34 8.48 -28.82
C SER A 98 15.82 9.92 -28.80
N ALA A 99 16.60 10.87 -29.26
CA ALA A 99 16.27 12.28 -29.36
C ALA A 99 15.03 12.49 -30.24
N LYS A 100 14.18 13.45 -29.84
CA LYS A 100 12.96 13.87 -30.54
C LYS A 100 11.87 12.80 -30.69
N GLU A 101 12.07 11.60 -30.18
CA GLU A 101 10.99 10.62 -30.05
C GLU A 101 10.03 11.00 -28.91
N VAL A 102 8.74 10.70 -29.08
CA VAL A 102 7.72 10.96 -28.05
C VAL A 102 7.46 9.68 -27.30
N TYR A 103 7.82 9.66 -26.02
CA TYR A 103 7.53 8.56 -25.12
C TYR A 103 6.40 8.91 -24.16
N HIS A 104 5.64 7.89 -23.75
CA HIS A 104 4.57 8.04 -22.76
C HIS A 104 4.96 7.31 -21.48
N PHE A 105 5.38 8.08 -20.48
CA PHE A 105 5.77 7.57 -19.17
C PHE A 105 4.53 7.14 -18.36
N CYS A 106 4.59 5.92 -17.81
CA CYS A 106 3.54 5.40 -16.95
C CYS A 106 3.61 6.04 -15.57
N THR A 107 2.53 6.69 -15.14
CA THR A 107 2.37 7.32 -13.82
C THR A 107 1.61 6.45 -12.83
N CYS A 108 0.74 5.55 -13.29
CA CYS A 108 -0.08 4.68 -12.44
C CYS A 108 0.68 3.49 -11.83
N GLY A 109 1.77 3.05 -12.47
CA GLY A 109 2.55 1.89 -12.05
C GLY A 109 1.95 0.52 -12.37
N GLU A 110 0.83 0.45 -13.10
CA GLU A 110 0.12 -0.81 -13.44
C GLU A 110 0.38 -1.33 -14.87
N SER A 111 1.18 -0.61 -15.66
CA SER A 111 1.55 -1.07 -17.01
C SER A 111 2.49 -2.28 -16.96
N LYS A 112 2.33 -3.22 -17.90
CA LYS A 112 3.21 -4.38 -18.08
C LYS A 112 4.54 -4.01 -18.75
N THR A 113 4.57 -2.93 -19.54
CA THR A 113 5.76 -2.46 -20.29
C THR A 113 6.48 -1.31 -19.58
N GLN A 114 6.64 -1.40 -18.25
CA GLN A 114 7.38 -0.40 -17.46
C GLN A 114 8.77 -0.12 -18.07
N PRO A 115 9.21 1.16 -18.14
CA PRO A 115 8.62 2.36 -17.53
C PRO A 115 7.52 3.05 -18.36
N TRP A 116 7.21 2.53 -19.54
CA TRP A 116 6.31 3.14 -20.51
C TRP A 116 4.85 2.70 -20.31
N CYS A 117 3.92 3.42 -20.92
CA CYS A 117 2.51 3.03 -20.98
C CYS A 117 2.24 2.15 -22.21
N GLU A 118 1.36 1.16 -22.08
CA GLU A 118 0.98 0.26 -23.20
C GLU A 118 0.18 0.99 -24.28
N ALA A 119 -0.70 1.90 -23.86
CA ALA A 119 -1.53 2.68 -24.76
C ALA A 119 -1.11 4.15 -24.67
N PRO A 120 -0.47 4.71 -25.71
CA PRO A 120 -0.01 6.09 -25.70
C PRO A 120 -1.20 7.04 -25.55
N GLY A 121 -1.14 7.91 -24.54
CA GLY A 121 -2.14 8.95 -24.30
C GLY A 121 -3.47 8.50 -23.65
N SER A 122 -3.67 7.20 -23.38
CA SER A 122 -4.90 6.73 -22.71
C SER A 122 -4.68 6.49 -21.22
N LYS A 123 -5.79 6.57 -20.46
CA LYS A 123 -5.81 6.27 -19.03
C LYS A 123 -5.76 4.77 -18.80
N CYS A 124 -5.13 4.35 -17.70
CA CYS A 124 -5.12 2.95 -17.32
C CYS A 124 -6.54 2.50 -16.94
N ALA A 125 -7.03 1.40 -17.51
CA ALA A 125 -8.37 0.87 -17.17
C ALA A 125 -8.48 0.48 -15.68
N LYS A 126 -7.39 0.02 -15.08
CA LYS A 126 -7.33 -0.29 -13.64
C LYS A 126 -7.25 0.97 -12.77
N VAL A 127 -6.73 2.06 -13.31
CA VAL A 127 -6.47 3.29 -12.55
C VAL A 127 -6.75 4.53 -13.41
N PRO A 128 -8.02 4.92 -13.55
CA PRO A 128 -8.43 6.01 -14.44
C PRO A 128 -8.06 7.41 -13.92
N GLU A 129 -7.63 7.51 -12.66
CA GLU A 129 -7.22 8.75 -12.00
C GLU A 129 -5.85 9.25 -12.51
N PHE A 130 -5.02 8.33 -13.03
CA PHE A 130 -3.69 8.67 -13.55
C PHE A 130 -3.71 8.74 -15.07
N ALA A 131 -3.11 9.81 -15.60
CA ALA A 131 -2.82 9.98 -17.02
C ALA A 131 -1.32 9.80 -17.30
N PRO A 132 -0.93 9.20 -18.43
CA PRO A 132 0.48 9.07 -18.81
C PRO A 132 1.10 10.45 -19.04
N ARG A 133 2.38 10.60 -18.68
CA ARG A 133 3.13 11.85 -18.91
C ARG A 133 3.92 11.72 -20.21
N MET A 134 3.79 12.71 -21.11
CA MET A 134 4.60 12.77 -22.32
C MET A 134 6.04 13.17 -21.98
N TYR A 135 6.99 12.50 -22.62
CA TYR A 135 8.41 12.75 -22.47
C TYR A 135 9.09 12.73 -23.85
N SER A 136 9.68 13.85 -24.24
CA SER A 136 10.47 13.99 -25.46
C SER A 136 11.91 14.39 -25.11
N PRO A 137 12.88 13.45 -25.16
CA PRO A 137 14.27 13.77 -24.89
C PRO A 137 14.86 14.65 -26.01
N GLN A 138 15.72 15.59 -25.63
CA GLN A 138 16.47 16.40 -26.60
C GLN A 138 17.71 15.69 -27.14
N HIS A 139 18.30 14.79 -26.36
CA HIS A 139 19.53 14.07 -26.69
C HIS A 139 19.37 12.57 -26.47
N ASP A 140 19.97 11.81 -27.38
CA ASP A 140 20.08 10.36 -27.30
C ASP A 140 20.84 9.95 -26.04
N GLY A 141 20.47 8.80 -25.49
CA GLY A 141 21.28 8.11 -24.49
C GLY A 141 20.48 7.58 -23.30
N PRO A 142 21.18 7.02 -22.31
CA PRO A 142 20.55 6.33 -21.20
C PRO A 142 19.86 7.35 -20.28
N LYS A 143 18.60 7.06 -19.95
CA LYS A 143 17.79 7.84 -19.01
C LYS A 143 17.36 6.93 -17.86
N LEU A 144 17.38 7.49 -16.65
CA LEU A 144 16.92 6.81 -15.43
C LEU A 144 15.49 7.22 -15.15
N MET A 145 14.54 6.39 -15.57
CA MET A 145 13.12 6.60 -15.36
C MET A 145 12.69 6.11 -13.98
N CYS A 146 11.76 6.83 -13.36
CA CYS A 146 11.23 6.50 -12.05
C CYS A 146 10.43 5.18 -12.10
N GLY A 147 10.83 4.21 -11.27
CA GLY A 147 10.09 2.95 -11.11
C GLY A 147 9.09 2.96 -9.96
N CYS A 148 9.32 3.76 -8.91
CA CYS A 148 8.44 3.76 -7.74
C CYS A 148 7.16 4.60 -7.91
N LYS A 149 7.13 5.48 -8.92
CA LYS A 149 6.03 6.41 -9.24
C LYS A 149 5.66 7.38 -8.12
N LYS A 150 6.63 7.69 -7.25
CA LYS A 150 6.52 8.71 -6.20
C LYS A 150 7.31 9.99 -6.52
N ALA A 151 8.12 9.99 -7.58
CA ALA A 151 8.80 11.19 -8.04
C ALA A 151 7.79 12.16 -8.69
N PRO A 152 7.97 13.48 -8.54
CA PRO A 152 7.12 14.47 -9.19
C PRO A 152 7.33 14.51 -10.72
N ASP A 153 8.46 13.96 -11.18
CA ASP A 153 8.81 13.86 -12.60
C ASP A 153 8.99 12.42 -13.10
N SER A 154 9.09 12.24 -14.41
CA SER A 154 9.34 10.95 -15.04
C SER A 154 10.69 10.36 -14.65
N PHE A 155 11.64 11.20 -14.26
CA PHE A 155 12.99 10.81 -13.85
C PHE A 155 13.09 10.35 -12.40
N CYS A 156 14.07 9.50 -12.13
CA CYS A 156 14.40 9.10 -10.76
C CYS A 156 15.13 10.24 -10.02
N ASN A 157 14.53 10.74 -8.94
CA ASN A 157 15.09 11.76 -8.05
C ASN A 157 15.54 11.19 -6.69
N GLY A 158 15.58 9.86 -6.54
CA GLY A 158 15.94 9.22 -5.27
C GLY A 158 14.79 9.06 -4.26
N THR A 159 13.57 9.53 -4.54
CA THR A 159 12.41 9.32 -3.63
C THR A 159 12.13 7.85 -3.34
N CYS A 160 12.58 6.92 -4.20
CA CYS A 160 12.51 5.48 -3.93
C CYS A 160 13.31 5.05 -2.68
N ALA A 161 14.35 5.78 -2.28
CA ALA A 161 15.11 5.51 -1.05
C ALA A 161 14.30 5.89 0.20
N ILE A 162 13.60 7.04 0.15
CA ILE A 162 12.68 7.46 1.22
C ILE A 162 11.55 6.44 1.36
N LEU A 163 10.96 6.03 0.23
CA LEU A 163 9.94 4.98 0.23
C LEU A 163 10.44 3.67 0.85
N TYR A 164 11.69 3.27 0.57
CA TYR A 164 12.29 2.10 1.19
C TYR A 164 12.42 2.26 2.71
N ALA A 165 12.84 3.44 3.18
CA ALA A 165 12.95 3.75 4.60
C ALA A 165 11.60 3.64 5.32
N ASP A 166 10.53 4.14 4.68
CA ASP A 166 9.17 4.09 5.23
C ASP A 166 8.62 2.66 5.30
N VAL A 167 8.92 1.83 4.30
CA VAL A 167 8.43 0.45 4.23
C VAL A 167 9.25 -0.48 5.13
N PHE A 168 10.56 -0.24 5.26
CA PHE A 168 11.49 -1.06 6.02
C PHE A 168 12.24 -0.24 7.09
N PRO A 169 11.54 0.30 8.10
CA PRO A 169 12.15 1.21 9.07
C PRO A 169 13.21 0.54 9.93
N VAL A 170 13.02 -0.74 10.31
CA VAL A 170 13.98 -1.48 11.16
C VAL A 170 15.27 -1.82 10.40
N ALA A 171 15.15 -2.24 9.14
CA ALA A 171 16.33 -2.53 8.32
C ALA A 171 17.09 -1.23 8.03
N THR A 172 16.36 -0.16 7.70
CA THR A 172 16.96 1.14 7.40
C THR A 172 17.63 1.74 8.62
N SER A 173 17.03 1.65 9.81
CA SER A 173 17.66 2.15 11.05
C SER A 173 18.94 1.39 11.38
N ALA A 174 18.98 0.07 11.18
CA ALA A 174 20.19 -0.72 11.34
C ALA A 174 21.29 -0.32 10.35
N ILE A 175 20.94 -0.09 9.07
CA ILE A 175 21.88 0.37 8.04
C ILE A 175 22.42 1.77 8.38
N CYS A 176 21.55 2.70 8.78
CA CYS A 176 21.96 4.05 9.19
C CYS A 176 22.90 4.02 10.39
N PHE A 177 22.57 3.23 11.43
CA PHE A 177 23.41 3.07 12.61
C PHE A 177 24.79 2.49 12.25
N GLY A 178 24.81 1.42 11.44
CA GLY A 178 26.06 0.83 10.95
C GLY A 178 26.89 1.82 10.13
N GLY A 179 26.26 2.59 9.24
CA GLY A 179 26.92 3.62 8.45
C GLY A 179 27.54 4.72 9.30
N CYS A 180 26.81 5.23 10.30
CA CYS A 180 27.32 6.23 11.25
C CYS A 180 28.48 5.68 12.08
N PHE A 181 28.39 4.43 12.54
CA PHE A 181 29.46 3.78 13.31
C PHE A 181 30.73 3.64 12.47
N VAL A 182 30.62 3.11 11.25
CA VAL A 182 31.77 2.94 10.34
C VAL A 182 32.38 4.29 9.97
N PHE A 183 31.57 5.29 9.66
CA PHE A 183 32.06 6.65 9.39
C PHE A 183 32.78 7.25 10.59
N GLY A 184 32.28 7.04 11.81
CA GLY A 184 32.92 7.49 13.05
C GLY A 184 34.29 6.83 13.29
N VAL A 185 34.38 5.51 13.13
CA VAL A 185 35.64 4.77 13.25
C VAL A 185 36.65 5.21 12.18
N PHE A 186 36.19 5.34 10.93
CA PHE A 186 37.03 5.74 9.80
C PHE A 186 37.54 7.18 9.94
N SER A 187 36.67 8.12 10.30
CA SER A 187 37.07 9.52 10.53
C SER A 187 38.04 9.65 11.69
N THR A 188 37.84 8.91 12.79
CA THR A 188 38.79 8.86 13.91
C THR A 188 40.15 8.33 13.45
N TRP A 189 40.18 7.29 12.62
CA TRP A 189 41.43 6.75 12.06
C TRP A 189 42.13 7.74 11.12
N MET A 190 41.40 8.45 10.25
CA MET A 190 41.98 9.44 9.32
C MET A 190 42.46 10.73 9.99
N MET A 191 41.91 11.10 11.15
CA MET A 191 42.20 12.36 11.84
C MET A 191 43.00 12.17 13.14
N HIS A 192 43.55 10.98 13.37
CA HIS A 192 44.54 10.77 14.44
C HIS A 192 45.86 11.48 14.05
N PRO A 193 46.47 12.29 14.95
CA PRO A 193 47.74 12.97 14.70
C PRO A 193 48.93 12.00 14.54
#